data_AF-A0A2V5S3H3-F1
#
_entry.id   AF-A0A2V5S3H3-F1
#
_cell.length_a   1.000
_cell.length_b   1.000
_cell.length_c   1.000
_cell.angle_alpha   90.00
_cell.angle_beta   90.00
_cell.angle_gamma   90.00
#
_symmetry.space_group_name_H-M   'P 1'
#
loop_
_entity.id
_entity.type
_entity.pdbx_description
1 polymer ?
#
loop_
_entity_poly.entity_id
_entity_poly.type
_entity_poly.pdbx_seq_one_letter_code
_entity_poly.pdbx_strand_id
1 'polypeptide(L)'
;MVLIFSQHSNVSAAVLSEVELAANARIHILNFRVDDSPLGDDLRFYLQRLHWFDALTPPIEQHHARLVQMIQRLLTPSSTVKEEELPPPPPAPPEVVPRKPGGLRATKFPLLRIVLLVALVAGGAVAIWRWIDGGPPAPQPTHAHTDAHRRQVEPDSHAGVIPHDTER
;
A
#
# COMPACT_ATOMS: atom_id res chain seq x y z
N MET A 1 1.98 0.20 10.64
CA MET A 1 0.63 -0.42 10.67
C MET A 1 0.48 -1.19 11.98
N VAL A 2 -0.72 -1.25 12.55
CA VAL A 2 -1.04 -2.16 13.66
C VAL A 2 -2.01 -3.20 13.11
N LEU A 3 -1.64 -4.48 13.21
CA LEU A 3 -2.50 -5.60 12.84
C LEU A 3 -3.16 -6.15 14.11
N ILE A 4 -4.49 -6.19 14.14
CA ILE A 4 -5.23 -6.87 15.19
C ILE A 4 -5.48 -8.31 14.73
N PHE A 5 -4.75 -9.26 15.29
CA PHE A 5 -4.89 -10.68 14.99
C PHE A 5 -6.01 -11.30 15.82
N SER A 6 -6.98 -11.87 15.11
CA SER A 6 -8.09 -12.67 15.62
C SER A 6 -8.37 -13.82 14.65
N GLN A 7 -9.23 -14.79 15.02
CA GLN A 7 -9.70 -15.81 14.07
C GLN A 7 -10.26 -15.19 12.78
N HIS A 8 -11.03 -14.10 12.89
CA HIS A 8 -11.63 -13.43 11.75
C HIS A 8 -10.59 -12.74 10.85
N SER A 9 -9.60 -12.09 11.46
CA SER A 9 -8.49 -11.48 10.73
C SER A 9 -7.66 -12.55 10.01
N ASN A 10 -7.49 -13.71 10.65
CA ASN A 10 -6.66 -14.80 10.17
C ASN A 10 -7.16 -15.44 8.86
N VAL A 11 -8.47 -15.41 8.63
CA VAL A 11 -9.11 -15.97 7.42
C VAL A 11 -9.59 -14.91 6.43
N SER A 12 -9.29 -13.63 6.69
CA SER A 12 -9.77 -12.53 5.86
C SER A 12 -8.82 -12.26 4.69
N ALA A 13 -9.31 -12.46 3.48
CA ALA A 13 -8.58 -12.12 2.25
C ALA A 13 -8.22 -10.62 2.18
N ALA A 14 -9.09 -9.73 2.69
CA ALA A 14 -8.81 -8.30 2.74
C ALA A 14 -7.64 -7.99 3.68
N VAL A 15 -7.58 -8.64 4.84
CA VAL A 15 -6.46 -8.48 5.79
C VAL A 15 -5.17 -8.99 5.19
N LEU A 16 -5.19 -10.14 4.50
CA LEU A 16 -4.03 -10.67 3.79
C LEU A 16 -3.49 -9.65 2.77
N SER A 17 -4.36 -9.06 1.94
CA SER A 17 -3.97 -8.05 0.95
C SER A 17 -3.33 -6.82 1.61
N GLU A 18 -3.89 -6.31 2.70
CA GLU A 18 -3.29 -5.18 3.44
C GLU A 18 -1.93 -5.52 4.05
N VAL A 19 -1.78 -6.74 4.59
CA VAL A 19 -0.51 -7.23 5.14
C VAL A 19 0.54 -7.37 4.03
N GLU A 20 0.17 -7.91 2.88
CA GLU A 20 1.03 -7.99 1.70
C GLU A 20 1.46 -6.59 1.22
N LEU A 21 0.52 -5.66 1.09
CA LEU A 21 0.80 -4.28 0.70
C LEU A 21 1.75 -3.60 1.69
N ALA A 22 1.52 -3.74 2.99
CA ALA A 22 2.38 -3.18 4.03
C ALA A 22 3.79 -3.79 3.99
N ALA A 23 3.89 -5.11 3.82
CA ALA A 23 5.16 -5.82 3.72
C ALA A 23 5.96 -5.36 2.49
N ASN A 24 5.31 -5.28 1.32
CA ASN A 24 5.90 -4.82 0.07
C ASN A 24 6.35 -3.36 0.16
N ALA A 25 5.59 -2.52 0.85
CA ALA A 25 5.94 -1.12 1.13
C ALA A 25 7.00 -0.95 2.23
N ARG A 26 7.51 -2.05 2.82
CA ARG A 26 8.44 -2.04 3.98
C ARG A 26 7.92 -1.24 5.18
N ILE A 27 6.60 -1.22 5.36
CA ILE A 27 5.96 -0.61 6.52
C ILE A 27 6.10 -1.56 7.70
N HIS A 28 6.53 -1.04 8.84
CA HIS A 28 6.60 -1.82 10.07
C HIS A 28 5.18 -2.27 10.51
N ILE A 29 5.00 -3.56 10.75
CA ILE A 29 3.74 -4.17 11.18
C ILE A 29 3.87 -4.57 12.65
N LEU A 30 3.09 -3.92 13.51
CA LEU A 30 2.96 -4.29 14.92
C LEU A 30 1.80 -5.27 15.08
N ASN A 31 2.09 -6.51 15.43
CA ASN A 31 1.08 -7.57 15.59
C ASN A 31 0.51 -7.57 17.00
N PHE A 32 -0.78 -7.27 17.13
CA PHE A 32 -1.53 -7.33 18.37
C PHE A 32 -2.51 -8.50 18.36
N ARG A 33 -2.31 -9.50 19.21
CA ARG A 33 -3.11 -10.72 19.23
C ARG A 33 -4.15 -10.69 20.32
N VAL A 34 -5.42 -10.83 19.93
CA VAL A 34 -6.56 -10.86 20.87
C VAL A 34 -7.24 -12.22 20.95
N ASP A 35 -6.80 -13.18 20.14
CA ASP A 35 -7.37 -14.53 20.04
C ASP A 35 -6.26 -15.59 19.90
N ASP A 36 -6.43 -16.76 20.55
CA ASP A 36 -5.43 -17.83 20.55
C ASP A 36 -5.52 -18.78 19.34
N SER A 37 -6.31 -18.43 18.32
CA SER A 37 -6.36 -19.17 17.07
C SER A 37 -4.97 -19.37 16.46
N PRO A 38 -4.69 -20.55 15.88
CA PRO A 38 -3.42 -20.80 15.22
C PRO A 38 -3.27 -19.92 13.98
N LEU A 39 -2.05 -19.47 13.72
CA LEU A 39 -1.72 -18.70 12.53
C LEU A 39 -1.99 -19.54 11.27
N GLY A 40 -2.86 -19.03 10.39
CA GLY A 40 -3.18 -19.65 9.10
C GLY A 40 -2.01 -19.54 8.13
N ASP A 41 -1.96 -20.44 7.15
CA ASP A 41 -0.80 -20.58 6.26
C ASP A 41 -0.55 -19.35 5.38
N ASP A 42 -1.62 -18.65 4.97
CA ASP A 42 -1.51 -17.43 4.16
C ASP A 42 -0.77 -16.31 4.90
N LEU A 43 -1.16 -16.03 6.15
CA LEU A 43 -0.50 -15.02 6.98
C LEU A 43 0.79 -15.53 7.60
N ARG A 44 1.03 -16.85 7.67
CA ARG A 44 2.24 -17.45 8.24
C ARG A 44 3.49 -16.89 7.61
N PHE A 45 3.51 -16.74 6.28
CA PHE A 45 4.67 -16.21 5.58
C PHE A 45 5.11 -14.83 6.12
N TYR A 46 4.15 -13.95 6.37
CA TYR A 46 4.39 -12.57 6.80
C TYR A 46 4.60 -12.45 8.31
N LEU A 47 3.82 -13.16 9.13
CA LEU A 47 3.73 -12.90 10.57
C LEU A 47 4.60 -13.82 11.43
N GLN A 48 5.05 -14.98 10.91
CA GLN A 48 5.79 -15.98 11.72
C GLN A 48 7.11 -15.46 12.34
N ARG A 49 7.74 -14.46 11.71
CA ARG A 49 9.05 -13.90 12.16
C ARG A 49 8.91 -12.62 12.96
N LEU A 50 7.70 -12.13 13.18
CA LEU A 50 7.44 -10.84 13.82
C LEU A 50 7.19 -11.02 15.32
N HIS A 51 7.49 -9.98 16.10
CA HIS A 51 7.21 -9.96 17.53
C HIS A 51 5.69 -9.80 17.77
N TRP A 52 5.13 -10.71 18.57
CA TRP A 52 3.71 -10.70 18.93
C TRP A 52 3.49 -9.89 20.21
N PHE A 53 2.45 -9.06 20.21
CA PHE A 53 1.96 -8.37 21.37
C PHE A 53 0.65 -9.03 21.80
N ASP A 54 0.73 -9.97 22.75
CA ASP A 54 -0.41 -10.82 23.13
C ASP A 54 -1.29 -10.16 24.20
N ALA A 55 -2.59 -10.14 23.92
CA ALA A 55 -3.67 -9.72 24.81
C ALA A 55 -4.64 -10.86 25.13
N LEU A 56 -4.11 -12.08 25.24
CA LEU A 56 -4.90 -13.28 25.52
C LEU A 56 -5.29 -13.42 27.01
N THR A 57 -4.60 -12.71 27.89
CA THR A 57 -4.83 -12.78 29.34
C THR A 57 -5.76 -11.65 29.79
N PRO A 58 -6.88 -11.93 30.48
CA PRO A 58 -7.66 -10.85 31.09
C PRO A 58 -6.88 -10.13 32.20
N PRO A 59 -7.16 -8.84 32.49
CA PRO A 59 -8.11 -7.94 31.82
C PRO A 59 -7.51 -7.24 30.59
N ILE A 60 -8.31 -7.06 29.54
CA ILE A 60 -7.83 -6.57 28.23
C ILE A 60 -7.35 -5.11 28.26
N GLU A 61 -7.88 -4.32 29.20
CA GLU A 61 -7.57 -2.91 29.38
C GLU A 61 -6.07 -2.67 29.64
N GLN A 62 -5.42 -3.60 30.35
CA GLN A 62 -3.98 -3.53 30.62
C GLN A 62 -3.16 -3.69 29.34
N HIS A 63 -3.61 -4.56 28.43
CA HIS A 63 -2.94 -4.78 27.16
C HIS A 63 -3.09 -3.58 26.23
N HIS A 64 -4.27 -2.94 26.21
CA HIS A 64 -4.47 -1.70 25.45
C HIS A 64 -3.54 -0.58 25.91
N ALA A 65 -3.40 -0.38 27.23
CA ALA A 65 -2.50 0.64 27.76
C ALA A 65 -1.04 0.40 27.35
N ARG A 66 -0.60 -0.86 27.33
CA ARG A 66 0.76 -1.24 26.92
C ARG A 66 0.95 -1.14 25.39
N LEU A 67 -0.09 -1.44 24.59
CA LEU A 67 -0.09 -1.19 23.15
C LEU A 67 0.09 0.30 22.84
N VAL A 68 -0.66 1.17 23.52
CA VAL A 68 -0.55 2.63 23.35
C VAL A 68 0.86 3.11 23.69
N GLN A 69 1.45 2.65 24.79
CA GLN A 69 2.83 2.99 25.14
C GLN A 69 3.83 2.55 24.08
N MET A 70 3.66 1.36 23.51
CA MET A 70 4.53 0.85 22.45
C MET A 70 4.43 1.70 21.19
N ILE A 71 3.22 2.06 20.77
CA ILE A 71 2.98 2.95 19.63
C ILE A 71 3.59 4.33 19.88
N GLN A 72 3.41 4.91 21.07
CA GLN A 72 4.00 6.19 21.44
C GLN A 72 5.53 6.18 21.34
N ARG A 73 6.19 5.11 21.79
CA ARG A 73 7.64 4.93 21.66
C ARG A 73 8.08 4.83 20.19
N LEU A 74 7.31 4.16 19.34
CA LEU A 74 7.60 4.05 17.92
C LEU A 74 7.42 5.39 17.18
N LEU A 75 6.50 6.24 17.64
CA LEU A 75 6.22 7.55 17.04
C LEU A 75 7.11 8.66 17.60
N THR A 76 7.69 8.49 18.78
CA THR A 76 8.56 9.50 19.39
C THR A 76 9.93 9.45 18.70
N PRO A 77 10.36 10.51 18.01
CA PRO A 77 11.72 10.57 17.47
C PRO A 77 12.69 10.44 18.65
N SER A 78 13.70 9.59 18.51
CA SER A 78 14.74 9.40 19.51
C SER A 78 15.56 10.68 19.67
N SER A 79 15.05 11.62 20.46
CA SER A 79 15.82 12.73 20.98
C SER A 79 16.91 12.13 21.85
N THR A 80 18.10 12.03 21.28
CA THR A 80 19.37 11.82 21.96
C THR A 80 19.37 10.64 22.93
N VAL A 81 19.92 9.52 22.47
CA VAL A 81 20.70 8.68 23.39
C VAL A 81 21.75 9.62 23.98
N LYS A 82 21.48 10.15 25.18
CA LYS A 82 22.53 10.62 26.05
C LYS A 82 23.32 9.37 26.30
N GLU A 83 24.46 9.26 25.61
CA GLU A 83 25.45 8.24 25.84
C GLU A 83 25.73 8.29 27.33
N GLU A 84 25.13 7.35 28.04
CA GLU A 84 25.30 7.15 29.45
C GLU A 84 26.76 6.73 29.55
N GLU A 85 27.60 7.71 29.87
CA GLU A 85 29.03 7.55 30.06
C GLU A 85 29.22 6.39 31.01
N LEU A 86 29.59 5.25 30.43
CA LEU A 86 29.90 4.03 31.16
C LEU A 86 30.90 4.44 32.25
N PRO A 87 30.68 4.10 33.53
CA PRO A 87 31.72 4.31 34.53
C PRO A 87 33.00 3.64 34.01
N PRO A 88 34.16 4.33 34.10
CA PRO A 88 35.38 3.88 33.44
C PRO A 88 35.70 2.44 33.88
N PRO A 89 36.04 1.54 32.94
CA PRO A 89 36.44 0.19 33.31
C PRO A 89 37.67 0.25 34.23
N PRO A 90 37.79 -0.63 35.23
CA PRO A 90 38.99 -0.73 36.06
C PRO A 90 40.24 -0.93 35.16
N PRO A 91 41.42 -0.43 35.57
CA PRO A 91 42.59 -0.36 34.70
C PRO A 91 43.04 -1.77 34.28
N ALA A 92 42.89 -2.07 32.99
CA ALA A 92 43.48 -3.26 32.37
C ALA A 92 44.95 -2.96 31.93
N PRO A 93 45.85 -3.98 31.92
CA PRO A 93 47.25 -3.82 31.53
C PRO A 93 47.43 -3.21 30.13
N PRO A 94 48.57 -2.57 29.82
CA PRO A 94 48.73 -1.76 28.61
C PRO A 94 48.75 -2.65 27.35
N GLU A 95 47.62 -2.73 26.67
CA GLU A 95 47.52 -3.31 25.33
C GLU A 95 47.66 -2.21 24.27
N VAL A 96 48.64 -2.39 23.40
CA VAL A 96 49.09 -1.42 22.40
C VAL A 96 47.99 -1.20 21.35
N VAL A 97 47.43 0.01 21.34
CA VAL A 97 46.34 0.43 20.43
C VAL A 97 46.86 0.63 19.00
N PRO A 98 46.34 -0.10 17.98
CA PRO A 98 46.49 0.37 16.61
C PRO A 98 45.47 1.49 16.35
N ARG A 99 45.95 2.73 16.30
CA ARG A 99 45.18 3.90 15.85
C ARG A 99 44.75 3.70 14.39
N LYS A 100 43.44 3.63 14.12
CA LYS A 100 42.92 3.73 12.76
C LYS A 100 42.76 5.21 12.38
N PRO A 101 43.30 5.65 11.24
CA PRO A 101 43.45 7.07 10.92
C PRO A 101 42.12 7.74 10.60
N GLY A 102 42.05 9.04 10.94
CA GLY A 102 40.91 9.89 10.69
C GLY A 102 40.72 10.27 9.21
N GLY A 103 39.52 10.80 8.96
CA GLY A 103 39.07 11.35 7.68
C GLY A 103 37.67 10.83 7.35
N LEU A 104 36.66 11.60 6.93
CA LEU A 104 36.58 13.02 6.56
C LEU A 104 35.26 13.60 7.11
N ARG A 105 35.29 14.88 7.51
CA ARG A 105 34.09 15.73 7.60
C ARG A 105 33.62 16.09 6.18
N ALA A 106 32.33 15.97 5.89
CA ALA A 106 31.68 16.70 4.79
C ALA A 106 30.18 16.96 5.08
N THR A 107 29.95 18.12 5.67
CA THR A 107 28.90 19.15 5.46
C THR A 107 27.49 18.85 4.92
N LYS A 108 26.56 19.55 5.58
CA LYS A 108 25.14 19.86 5.34
C LYS A 108 24.75 20.16 3.88
N PHE A 109 23.63 19.58 3.39
CA PHE A 109 22.74 20.19 2.38
C PHE A 109 21.29 19.66 2.45
N PRO A 110 20.41 20.19 3.33
CA PRO A 110 18.98 19.83 3.32
C PRO A 110 18.08 20.79 2.51
N LEU A 111 18.63 21.75 1.76
CA LEU A 111 17.80 22.77 1.08
C LEU A 111 17.35 22.38 -0.35
N LEU A 112 18.10 21.53 -1.07
CA LEU A 112 17.75 21.14 -2.44
C LEU A 112 16.47 20.27 -2.51
N ARG A 113 16.15 19.55 -1.43
CA ARG A 113 14.95 18.70 -1.33
C ARG A 113 13.65 19.48 -1.17
N ILE A 114 13.71 20.67 -0.58
CA ILE A 114 12.53 21.53 -0.36
C ILE A 114 12.11 22.20 -1.66
N VAL A 115 13.06 22.65 -2.48
CA VAL A 115 12.76 23.27 -3.79
C VAL A 115 12.12 22.27 -4.75
N LEU A 116 12.59 21.00 -4.76
CA LEU A 116 11.99 19.93 -5.56
C LEU A 116 10.55 19.60 -5.14
N LEU A 117 10.25 19.63 -3.84
CA LEU A 117 8.90 19.40 -3.33
C LEU A 117 7.93 20.55 -3.67
N VAL A 118 8.37 21.80 -3.59
CA VAL A 118 7.53 22.96 -3.95
C VAL A 118 7.23 23.00 -5.44
N ALA A 119 8.19 22.66 -6.31
CA ALA A 119 7.98 22.61 -7.76
C ALA A 119 6.95 21.54 -8.17
N LEU A 120 6.92 20.39 -7.48
CA LEU A 120 6.01 19.29 -7.79
C LEU A 120 4.56 19.59 -7.39
N VAL A 121 4.35 20.34 -6.29
CA VAL A 121 3.03 20.81 -5.86
C VAL A 121 2.49 21.92 -6.77
N ALA A 122 3.33 22.86 -7.21
CA ALA A 122 2.93 23.92 -8.12
C ALA A 122 2.56 23.39 -9.52
N GLY A 123 3.29 22.39 -10.03
CA GLY A 123 2.98 21.75 -11.32
C GLY A 123 1.66 20.95 -11.31
N GLY A 124 1.37 20.26 -10.20
CA GLY A 124 0.13 19.49 -10.04
C GLY A 124 -1.13 20.36 -10.05
N ALA A 125 -1.08 21.53 -9.40
CA ALA A 125 -2.21 22.46 -9.34
C ALA A 125 -2.60 23.02 -10.73
N VAL A 126 -1.62 23.33 -11.59
CA VAL A 126 -1.88 23.86 -12.94
C VAL A 126 -2.46 22.79 -13.87
N ALA A 127 -2.00 21.54 -13.77
CA ALA A 127 -2.53 20.44 -14.56
C ALA A 127 -4.00 20.11 -14.20
N ILE A 128 -4.33 20.14 -12.91
CA ILE A 128 -5.70 19.94 -12.42
C ILE A 128 -6.62 21.07 -12.89
N TRP A 129 -6.16 22.32 -12.86
CA TRP A 129 -6.96 23.46 -13.34
C TRP A 129 -7.25 23.35 -14.85
N ARG A 130 -6.25 22.99 -15.66
CA ARG A 130 -6.43 22.78 -17.10
C ARG A 130 -7.37 21.61 -17.44
N TRP A 131 -7.48 20.60 -16.58
CA TRP A 131 -8.38 19.46 -16.79
C TRP A 131 -9.85 19.81 -16.50
N ILE A 132 -10.10 20.74 -15.56
CA ILE A 132 -11.47 21.16 -15.18
C ILE A 132 -12.08 22.10 -16.24
N ASP A 133 -11.29 23.00 -16.82
CA ASP A 133 -11.79 23.94 -17.84
C ASP A 133 -12.09 23.28 -19.21
N GLY A 134 -11.50 22.11 -19.46
CA GLY A 134 -11.53 21.42 -20.76
C GLY A 134 -12.46 20.21 -20.83
N GLY A 135 -13.53 20.17 -20.04
CA GLY A 135 -14.47 19.03 -20.00
C GLY A 135 -14.92 18.58 -21.41
N PRO A 136 -15.04 17.27 -21.67
CA PRO A 136 -15.36 16.76 -23.00
C PRO A 136 -16.72 17.29 -23.48
N PRO A 137 -16.86 17.64 -24.78
CA PRO A 137 -18.13 18.15 -25.29
C PRO A 137 -19.22 17.09 -25.10
N ALA A 138 -20.40 17.55 -24.70
CA ALA A 138 -21.57 16.69 -24.51
C ALA A 138 -21.84 15.84 -25.77
N PRO A 139 -22.25 14.57 -25.62
CA PRO A 139 -22.60 13.74 -26.77
C PRO A 139 -23.77 14.39 -27.52
N GLN A 140 -23.53 14.72 -28.79
CA GLN A 140 -24.56 15.29 -29.65
C GLN A 140 -25.59 14.20 -29.99
N PRO A 141 -26.90 14.53 -30.05
CA PRO A 141 -27.91 13.58 -30.45
C PRO A 141 -27.69 13.17 -31.92
N THR A 142 -27.43 11.88 -32.13
CA THR A 142 -27.24 11.26 -33.45
C THR A 142 -28.47 11.52 -34.32
N HIS A 143 -28.30 12.31 -35.39
CA HIS A 143 -29.30 12.39 -36.45
C HIS A 143 -29.37 11.04 -37.16
N ALA A 144 -30.50 10.34 -37.03
CA ALA A 144 -30.82 9.17 -37.82
C ALA A 144 -30.84 9.56 -39.30
N HIS A 145 -29.83 9.12 -40.06
CA HIS A 145 -29.79 9.26 -41.51
C HIS A 145 -30.50 8.07 -42.14
N THR A 146 -31.75 8.32 -42.55
CA THR A 146 -32.53 7.46 -43.44
C THR A 146 -31.91 7.52 -44.84
N ASP A 147 -31.13 6.51 -45.22
CA ASP A 147 -30.68 6.33 -46.60
C ASP A 147 -31.59 5.33 -47.33
N ALA A 148 -32.65 5.88 -47.89
CA ALA A 148 -33.40 5.29 -48.98
C ALA A 148 -32.76 5.73 -50.31
N HIS A 149 -31.87 4.91 -50.89
CA HIS A 149 -31.71 4.71 -52.34
C HIS A 149 -30.42 3.96 -52.67
N ARG A 150 -30.52 2.65 -52.93
CA ARG A 150 -29.65 2.03 -53.94
C ARG A 150 -30.42 0.96 -54.73
N ARG A 151 -31.02 1.44 -55.82
CA ARG A 151 -31.53 0.70 -56.98
C ARG A 151 -30.47 -0.31 -57.48
N GLN A 152 -30.80 -1.59 -57.66
CA GLN A 152 -31.41 -2.21 -58.86
C GLN A 152 -30.38 -2.48 -59.98
N VAL A 153 -30.02 -3.77 -60.14
CA VAL A 153 -29.52 -4.46 -61.36
C VAL A 153 -30.00 -5.92 -61.20
N GLU A 154 -31.22 -6.27 -61.63
CA GLU A 154 -31.67 -6.75 -62.96
C GLU A 154 -31.75 -8.30 -62.98
N PRO A 155 -32.78 -8.91 -63.59
CA PRO A 155 -33.20 -10.29 -63.33
C PRO A 155 -32.75 -11.27 -64.42
N ASP A 156 -32.71 -12.57 -64.10
CA ASP A 156 -33.19 -13.57 -65.04
C ASP A 156 -33.55 -14.92 -64.38
N SER A 157 -34.83 -15.25 -64.54
CA SER A 157 -35.41 -16.56 -64.85
C SER A 157 -34.57 -17.82 -64.56
N HIS A 158 -35.06 -18.66 -63.65
CA HIS A 158 -35.42 -20.03 -64.01
C HIS A 158 -36.48 -20.60 -63.04
N ALA A 159 -37.54 -21.12 -63.66
CA ALA A 159 -38.74 -21.69 -63.07
C ALA A 159 -38.46 -22.99 -62.28
N GLY A 160 -39.34 -23.30 -61.31
CA GLY A 160 -39.36 -24.63 -60.71
C GLY A 160 -40.26 -24.84 -59.48
N VAL A 161 -41.58 -24.81 -59.69
CA VAL A 161 -42.58 -25.72 -59.06
C VAL A 161 -42.87 -25.63 -57.53
N ILE A 162 -44.18 -25.60 -57.25
CA ILE A 162 -45.00 -25.45 -56.02
C ILE A 162 -45.46 -26.87 -55.53
N PRO A 163 -46.04 -27.14 -54.33
CA PRO A 163 -45.80 -26.75 -52.92
C PRO A 163 -46.01 -27.99 -51.96
N HIS A 164 -46.61 -27.77 -50.77
CA HIS A 164 -47.16 -28.71 -49.76
C HIS A 164 -46.16 -29.27 -48.74
N ASP A 165 -46.44 -29.44 -47.44
CA ASP A 165 -47.51 -29.06 -46.50
C ASP A 165 -47.06 -29.64 -45.13
N THR A 166 -47.72 -29.24 -44.03
CA THR A 166 -48.04 -30.11 -42.87
C THR A 166 -47.01 -30.33 -41.75
N GLU A 167 -47.41 -29.80 -40.57
CA GLU A 167 -47.38 -30.34 -39.19
C GLU A 167 -46.11 -31.02 -38.63
N ARG A 168 -45.63 -30.57 -37.45
CA ARG A 168 -46.10 -31.02 -36.13
C ARG A 168 -45.48 -30.23 -34.98
#